data_AF-A0A6N8TIS9-F1
#
_entry.id   AF-A0A6N8TIS9-F1
#
_cell.length_a   1.000
_cell.length_b   1.000
_cell.length_c   1.000
_cell.angle_alpha   90.00
_cell.angle_beta   90.00
_cell.angle_gamma   90.00
#
_symmetry.space_group_name_H-M   'P 1'
#
loop_
_entity.id
_entity.type
_entity.pdbx_description
1 polymer ?
#
loop_
_entity_poly.entity_id
_entity_poly.type
_entity_poly.pdbx_seq_one_letter_code
_entity_poly.pdbx_strand_id
1 'polypeptide(L)'
;PALQADEFGKAIWLHSAALVAAPAISMPAVASAQPKTETNMLKAIAIALGLTEDAAEASCLSAITNLKKRVDPAVHQQVIDTLAASQNELSEIKKAGRKDKVDALLEGALKAKKISPAHRDHYETLCATDDGLASVTALIETLGAGLAPTDLDTKRVPGGETYTLSAEDRNVMRSLDLSEEDYRKANGLPAA
;
A
#
# COMPACT_ATOMS: atom_id res chain seq x y z
N PRO A 1 63.27 8.11 29.93
CA PRO A 1 63.66 6.68 29.92
C PRO A 1 62.42 5.86 30.29
N ALA A 2 62.07 4.83 29.53
CA ALA A 2 60.95 3.95 29.86
C ALA A 2 61.46 2.74 30.66
N LEU A 3 61.06 2.66 31.93
CA LEU A 3 61.48 1.61 32.87
C LEU A 3 60.30 0.68 33.12
N GLN A 4 60.54 -0.63 33.06
CA GLN A 4 59.59 -1.64 33.51
C GLN A 4 60.04 -2.12 34.90
N ALA A 5 59.13 -2.06 35.86
CA ALA A 5 59.38 -2.48 37.24
C ALA A 5 58.77 -3.86 37.51
N ASP A 6 59.44 -4.64 38.35
CA ASP A 6 58.92 -5.89 38.91
C ASP A 6 57.84 -5.63 39.98
N GLU A 7 57.16 -6.68 40.46
CA GLU A 7 56.08 -6.62 41.46
C GLU A 7 56.49 -5.89 42.76
N PHE A 8 57.79 -5.82 43.05
CA PHE A 8 58.37 -5.13 44.20
C PHE A 8 58.91 -3.71 43.89
N GLY A 9 58.60 -3.15 42.72
CA GLY A 9 58.95 -1.78 42.35
C GLY A 9 60.41 -1.56 41.97
N LYS A 10 61.21 -2.62 41.78
CA LYS A 10 62.59 -2.51 41.30
C LYS A 10 62.62 -2.47 39.78
N ALA A 11 63.32 -1.48 39.20
CA ALA A 11 63.50 -1.37 37.76
C ALA A 11 64.49 -2.43 37.26
N ILE A 12 63.99 -3.37 36.46
CA ILE A 12 64.77 -4.52 35.97
C ILE A 12 65.35 -4.29 34.57
N TRP A 13 64.73 -3.40 33.79
CA TRP A 13 65.13 -3.17 32.39
C TRP A 13 64.72 -1.78 31.87
N LEU A 14 65.53 -1.24 30.96
CA LEU A 14 65.36 0.06 30.32
C LEU A 14 65.04 -0.15 28.83
N HIS A 15 63.82 0.18 28.40
CA HIS A 15 63.37 -0.04 27.01
C HIS A 15 63.97 0.98 26.04
N SER A 16 64.09 2.24 26.45
CA SER A 16 64.63 3.32 25.61
C SER A 16 65.08 4.52 26.45
N ALA A 17 66.11 5.22 25.97
CA ALA A 17 66.58 6.48 26.53
C ALA A 17 66.75 7.50 25.39
N ALA A 18 66.10 8.67 25.54
CA ALA A 18 66.24 9.79 24.63
C ALA A 18 66.79 11.00 25.42
N LEU A 19 67.72 11.75 24.82
CA LEU A 19 68.25 12.99 25.39
C LEU A 19 67.23 14.11 25.17
N VAL A 20 66.34 14.31 26.14
CA VAL A 20 65.33 15.38 26.12
C VAL A 20 65.53 16.31 27.31
N ALA A 21 65.27 17.60 27.13
CA ALA A 21 65.52 18.66 28.12
C ALA A 21 64.79 18.45 29.46
N ALA A 22 63.69 17.69 29.48
CA ALA A 22 62.98 17.28 30.68
C ALA A 22 62.71 15.75 30.63
N PRO A 23 63.50 14.93 31.34
CA PRO A 23 63.32 13.48 31.30
C PRO A 23 61.94 13.07 31.82
N ALA A 24 61.26 12.17 31.10
CA ALA A 24 59.94 11.62 31.48
C ALA A 24 59.92 10.81 32.81
N ILE A 25 61.00 10.85 33.59
CA ILE A 25 61.12 10.18 34.89
C ILE A 25 60.22 10.82 35.96
N SER A 26 59.91 12.11 35.83
CA SER A 26 59.02 12.84 36.73
C SER A 26 57.53 12.66 36.39
N MET A 27 57.20 11.98 35.29
CA MET A 27 55.82 11.75 34.83
C MET A 27 55.58 10.26 34.55
N PRO A 28 55.35 9.44 35.61
CA PRO A 28 55.21 8.00 35.48
C PRO A 28 54.10 7.57 34.52
N ALA A 29 53.00 8.33 34.46
CA ALA A 29 51.87 8.08 33.57
C ALA A 29 52.21 8.25 32.08
N VAL A 30 53.16 9.12 31.74
CA VAL A 30 53.62 9.31 30.35
C VAL A 30 54.66 8.26 29.99
N ALA A 31 55.51 7.87 30.95
CA ALA A 31 56.52 6.83 30.75
C ALA A 31 55.91 5.41 30.61
N SER A 32 54.76 5.15 31.23
CA SER A 32 54.02 3.89 31.11
C SER A 32 53.02 3.85 29.96
N ALA A 33 52.86 4.95 29.21
CA ALA A 33 51.97 4.99 28.07
C ALA A 33 52.54 4.11 26.94
N GLN A 34 52.00 2.90 26.78
CA GLN A 34 52.25 2.08 25.60
C GLN A 34 51.73 2.83 24.37
N PRO A 35 52.53 2.98 23.29
CA PRO A 35 51.99 3.47 22.03
C PRO A 35 50.89 2.50 21.58
N LYS A 36 49.65 2.98 21.46
CA LYS A 36 48.58 2.20 20.83
C LYS A 36 49.02 1.94 19.40
N THR A 37 49.03 0.67 18.99
CA THR A 37 49.25 0.30 17.60
C THR A 37 48.17 0.99 16.76
N GLU A 38 48.57 2.00 16.00
CA GLU A 38 47.73 2.63 14.99
C GLU A 38 47.25 1.51 14.06
N THR A 39 45.96 1.19 14.09
CA THR A 39 45.36 0.32 13.07
C THR A 39 45.70 0.91 11.72
N ASN A 40 46.44 0.16 10.88
CA ASN A 40 46.86 0.59 9.55
C ASN A 40 45.64 1.03 8.72
N MET A 41 45.29 2.32 8.77
CA MET A 41 44.11 2.89 8.12
C MET A 41 44.09 2.59 6.61
N LEU A 42 45.28 2.43 6.03
CA LEU A 42 45.46 2.09 4.62
C LEU A 42 44.85 0.72 4.25
N LYS A 43 44.90 -0.29 5.14
CA LYS A 43 44.33 -1.62 4.86
C LYS A 43 42.80 -1.59 4.84
N ALA A 44 42.20 -0.89 5.80
CA ALA A 44 40.75 -0.73 5.86
C ALA A 44 40.20 0.05 4.66
N ILE A 45 40.93 1.08 4.21
CA ILE A 45 40.57 1.88 3.02
C ILE A 45 40.71 1.03 1.74
N ALA A 46 41.76 0.22 1.63
CA ALA A 46 41.93 -0.69 0.50
C ALA A 46 40.76 -1.70 0.38
N ILE A 47 40.35 -2.32 1.50
CA ILE A 47 39.19 -3.22 1.54
C ILE A 47 37.90 -2.48 1.15
N ALA A 48 37.66 -1.29 1.68
CA ALA A 48 36.46 -0.49 1.37
C ALA A 48 36.39 -0.06 -0.11
N LEU A 49 37.55 0.09 -0.76
CA LEU A 49 37.68 0.36 -2.19
C LEU A 49 37.59 -0.92 -3.05
N GLY A 50 37.48 -2.10 -2.45
CA GLY A 50 37.47 -3.40 -3.13
C GLY A 50 38.85 -3.87 -3.63
N LEU A 51 39.93 -3.33 -3.05
CA LEU A 51 41.32 -3.68 -3.34
C LEU A 51 41.88 -4.64 -2.28
N THR A 52 42.98 -5.31 -2.58
CA THR A 52 43.70 -6.19 -1.65
C THR A 52 44.31 -5.40 -0.48
N GLU A 53 44.46 -6.02 0.69
CA GLU A 53 44.98 -5.36 1.91
C GLU A 53 46.36 -4.73 1.77
N ASP A 54 47.20 -5.24 0.86
CA ASP A 54 48.54 -4.73 0.58
C ASP A 54 48.60 -3.85 -0.69
N ALA A 55 47.46 -3.35 -1.15
CA ALA A 55 47.41 -2.45 -2.29
C ALA A 55 48.21 -1.17 -1.98
N ALA A 56 49.16 -0.84 -2.86
CA ALA A 56 49.96 0.36 -2.73
C ALA A 56 49.08 1.62 -2.75
N GLU A 57 49.49 2.65 -2.01
CA GLU A 57 48.78 3.92 -1.86
C GLU A 57 48.38 4.55 -3.23
N ALA A 58 49.25 4.42 -4.23
CA ALA A 58 48.98 4.88 -5.59
C ALA A 58 47.79 4.16 -6.27
N SER A 59 47.56 2.88 -5.97
CA SER A 59 46.40 2.13 -6.46
C SER A 59 45.11 2.56 -5.76
N CYS A 60 45.16 2.81 -4.44
CA CYS A 60 44.02 3.32 -3.68
C CYS A 60 43.60 4.71 -4.19
N LEU A 61 44.56 5.62 -4.41
CA LEU A 61 44.28 6.94 -4.98
C LEU A 61 43.69 6.86 -6.39
N SER A 62 44.22 5.96 -7.23
CA SER A 62 43.70 5.74 -8.59
C SER A 62 42.26 5.21 -8.58
N ALA A 63 41.91 4.31 -7.65
CA ALA A 63 40.54 3.82 -7.48
C ALA A 63 39.58 4.93 -7.03
N ILE A 64 40.01 5.79 -6.10
CA ILE A 64 39.23 6.98 -5.68
C ILE A 64 39.00 7.94 -6.85
N THR A 65 40.03 8.21 -7.65
CA THR A 65 39.89 9.05 -8.85
C THR A 65 38.94 8.43 -9.88
N ASN A 66 38.96 7.11 -10.05
CA ASN A 66 38.02 6.41 -10.93
C ASN A 66 36.57 6.46 -10.41
N LEU A 67 36.37 6.34 -9.09
CA LEU A 67 35.05 6.51 -8.46
C LEU A 67 34.47 7.90 -8.74
N LYS A 68 35.30 8.96 -8.62
CA LYS A 68 34.88 10.33 -8.95
C LYS A 68 34.52 10.53 -10.43
N LYS A 69 35.08 9.73 -11.34
CA LYS A 69 34.80 9.81 -12.78
C LYS A 69 33.59 9.01 -13.23
N ARG A 70 33.20 7.97 -12.49
CA ARG A 70 32.13 7.04 -12.92
C ARG A 70 30.75 7.68 -12.94
N VAL A 71 30.49 8.63 -12.05
CA VAL A 71 29.18 9.26 -11.94
C VAL A 71 29.38 10.74 -11.67
N ASP A 72 29.05 11.56 -12.67
CA ASP A 72 28.90 12.98 -12.43
C ASP A 72 27.67 13.17 -11.51
N PRO A 73 27.84 13.79 -10.33
CA PRO A 73 26.75 13.94 -9.37
C PRO A 73 25.56 14.73 -9.95
N ALA A 74 25.79 15.63 -10.90
CA ALA A 74 24.71 16.36 -11.58
C ALA A 74 23.90 15.43 -12.50
N VAL A 75 24.56 14.53 -13.23
CA VAL A 75 23.88 13.56 -14.11
C VAL A 75 23.07 12.57 -13.28
N HIS A 76 23.61 12.10 -12.15
CA HIS A 76 22.88 11.23 -11.24
C HIS A 76 21.63 11.91 -10.68
N GLN A 77 21.74 13.16 -10.25
CA GLN A 77 20.60 13.91 -9.73
C GLN A 77 19.54 14.12 -10.81
N GLN A 78 19.95 14.48 -12.04
CA GLN A 78 19.04 14.61 -13.18
C GLN A 78 18.29 13.30 -13.50
N VAL A 79 18.97 12.15 -13.41
CA VAL A 79 18.33 10.85 -13.61
C VAL A 79 17.33 10.55 -12.50
N ILE A 80 17.63 10.87 -11.24
CA ILE A 80 16.68 10.71 -10.13
C ILE A 80 15.45 11.58 -10.35
N ASP A 81 15.65 12.85 -10.70
CA ASP A 81 14.55 13.80 -10.91
C ASP A 81 13.67 13.35 -12.09
N THR A 82 14.29 12.88 -13.18
CA THR A 82 13.57 12.34 -14.35
C THR A 82 12.80 11.06 -14.00
N LEU A 83 13.40 10.15 -13.23
CA LEU A 83 12.75 8.92 -12.80
C LEU A 83 11.54 9.23 -11.92
N ALA A 84 11.67 10.17 -10.99
CA ALA A 84 10.58 10.62 -10.13
C ALA A 84 9.43 11.23 -10.95
N ALA A 85 9.75 12.08 -11.94
CA ALA A 85 8.77 12.64 -12.86
C ALA A 85 8.04 11.54 -13.66
N SER A 86 8.76 10.60 -14.27
CA SER A 86 8.16 9.49 -15.01
C SER A 86 7.32 8.55 -14.11
N GLN A 87 7.70 8.34 -12.85
CA GLN A 87 6.88 7.58 -11.90
C GLN A 87 5.57 8.28 -11.56
N ASN A 88 5.58 9.61 -11.45
CA ASN A 88 4.37 10.39 -11.23
C ASN A 88 3.44 10.32 -12.45
N GLU A 89 3.96 10.53 -13.66
CA GLU A 89 3.20 10.40 -14.91
C GLU A 89 2.58 9.00 -15.06
N LEU A 90 3.35 7.94 -14.79
CA LEU A 90 2.84 6.56 -14.83
C LEU A 90 1.72 6.32 -13.80
N SER A 91 1.83 6.92 -12.62
CA SER A 91 0.82 6.80 -11.57
C SER A 91 -0.46 7.53 -11.96
N GLU A 92 -0.35 8.70 -12.60
CA GLU A 92 -1.49 9.47 -13.12
C GLU A 92 -2.18 8.74 -14.28
N ILE A 93 -1.42 8.24 -15.26
CA ILE A 93 -1.97 7.46 -16.39
C ILE A 93 -2.71 6.22 -15.88
N LYS A 94 -2.16 5.50 -14.90
CA LYS A 94 -2.83 4.34 -14.28
C LYS A 94 -4.13 4.73 -13.57
N LYS A 95 -4.16 5.88 -12.87
CA LYS A 95 -5.38 6.38 -12.22
C LYS A 95 -6.43 6.78 -13.26
N ALA A 96 -6.05 7.53 -14.30
CA ALA A 96 -6.94 7.94 -15.37
C ALA A 96 -7.53 6.73 -16.12
N GLY A 97 -6.68 5.80 -16.57
CA GLY A 97 -7.16 4.59 -17.24
C GLY A 97 -8.01 3.67 -16.37
N ARG A 98 -7.83 3.69 -15.04
CA ARG A 98 -8.73 3.00 -14.11
C ARG A 98 -10.08 3.69 -14.04
N LYS A 99 -10.10 5.02 -13.89
CA LYS A 99 -11.33 5.80 -13.87
C LYS A 99 -12.15 5.58 -15.15
N ASP A 100 -11.52 5.62 -16.31
CA ASP A 100 -12.19 5.37 -17.59
C ASP A 100 -12.81 3.97 -17.68
N LYS A 101 -12.12 2.93 -17.17
CA LYS A 101 -12.66 1.57 -17.12
C LYS A 101 -13.87 1.45 -16.18
N VAL A 102 -13.79 2.08 -15.01
CA VAL A 102 -14.89 2.10 -14.04
C VAL A 102 -16.09 2.84 -14.61
N ASP A 103 -15.88 4.02 -15.18
CA ASP A 103 -16.95 4.81 -15.81
C ASP A 103 -17.59 4.05 -16.99
N ALA A 104 -16.80 3.39 -17.83
CA ALA A 104 -17.32 2.56 -18.94
C ALA A 104 -18.17 1.37 -18.44
N LEU A 105 -17.73 0.71 -17.36
CA LEU A 105 -18.43 -0.41 -16.76
C LEU A 105 -19.74 0.02 -16.09
N LEU A 106 -19.74 1.14 -15.37
CA LEU A 106 -20.94 1.71 -14.76
C LEU A 106 -21.94 2.20 -15.81
N GLU A 107 -21.49 2.89 -16.86
CA GLU A 107 -22.35 3.29 -17.98
C GLU A 107 -22.95 2.08 -18.72
N GLY A 108 -22.16 1.01 -18.91
CA GLY A 108 -22.64 -0.26 -19.47
C GLY A 108 -23.72 -0.91 -18.60
N ALA A 109 -23.50 -0.95 -17.29
CA ALA A 109 -24.45 -1.52 -16.33
C ALA A 109 -25.73 -0.68 -16.19
N LEU A 110 -25.64 0.65 -16.28
CA LEU A 110 -26.79 1.55 -16.31
C LEU A 110 -27.64 1.31 -17.55
N LYS A 111 -27.00 1.22 -18.74
CA LYS A 111 -27.70 0.91 -19.99
C LYS A 111 -28.35 -0.48 -19.97
N ALA A 112 -27.67 -1.45 -19.36
CA ALA A 112 -28.20 -2.80 -19.16
C ALA A 112 -29.29 -2.88 -18.08
N LYS A 113 -29.64 -1.76 -17.42
CA LYS A 113 -30.65 -1.68 -16.34
C LYS A 113 -30.36 -2.63 -15.17
N LYS A 114 -29.07 -2.88 -14.91
CA LYS A 114 -28.61 -3.76 -13.83
C LYS A 114 -28.30 -2.98 -12.55
N ILE A 115 -27.97 -1.69 -12.68
CA ILE A 115 -27.73 -0.79 -11.56
C ILE A 115 -28.64 0.44 -11.66
N SER A 116 -29.04 0.99 -10.51
CA SER A 116 -29.78 2.25 -10.46
C SER A 116 -28.81 3.44 -10.41
N PRO A 117 -29.22 4.64 -10.87
CA PRO A 117 -28.39 5.84 -10.77
C PRO A 117 -27.93 6.16 -9.34
N ALA A 118 -28.72 5.80 -8.32
CA ALA A 118 -28.41 6.02 -6.91
C ALA A 118 -27.24 5.16 -6.40
N HIS A 119 -26.94 4.04 -7.07
CA HIS A 119 -25.84 3.16 -6.67
C HIS A 119 -24.51 3.49 -7.37
N ARG A 120 -24.51 4.40 -8.37
CA ARG A 120 -23.31 4.74 -9.16
C ARG A 120 -22.16 5.23 -8.27
N ASP A 121 -22.46 6.17 -7.37
CA ASP A 121 -21.47 6.78 -6.47
C ASP A 121 -20.85 5.74 -5.50
N HIS A 122 -21.69 4.81 -5.03
CA HIS A 122 -21.25 3.72 -4.16
C HIS A 122 -20.32 2.73 -4.89
N TYR A 123 -20.66 2.36 -6.12
CA TYR A 123 -19.82 1.47 -6.93
C TYR A 123 -18.54 2.15 -7.43
N GLU A 124 -18.55 3.46 -7.69
CA GLU A 124 -17.34 4.24 -7.99
C GLU A 124 -16.37 4.21 -6.81
N THR A 125 -16.88 4.39 -5.59
CA THR A 125 -16.08 4.30 -4.36
C THR A 125 -15.49 2.89 -4.16
N LEU A 126 -16.28 1.84 -4.41
CA LEU A 126 -15.81 0.46 -4.30
C LEU A 126 -14.77 0.09 -5.36
N CYS A 127 -14.83 0.68 -6.55
CA CYS A 127 -13.84 0.43 -7.61
C CYS A 127 -12.52 1.21 -7.44
N ALA A 128 -12.32 1.88 -6.31
CA ALA A 128 -11.05 2.54 -5.99
C ALA A 128 -9.88 1.55 -5.89
N THR A 129 -10.15 0.31 -5.49
CA THR A 129 -9.16 -0.79 -5.43
C THR A 129 -9.31 -1.74 -6.63
N ASP A 130 -8.22 -2.40 -7.03
CA ASP A 130 -8.23 -3.36 -8.14
C ASP A 130 -9.12 -4.58 -7.84
N ASP A 131 -9.09 -5.08 -6.60
CA ASP A 131 -10.01 -6.12 -6.11
C ASP A 131 -11.48 -5.67 -6.13
N GLY A 132 -11.72 -4.38 -5.86
CA GLY A 132 -13.04 -3.77 -5.90
C GLY A 132 -13.64 -3.75 -7.31
N LEU A 133 -12.85 -3.38 -8.31
CA LEU A 133 -13.28 -3.40 -9.72
C LEU A 133 -13.65 -4.82 -10.17
N ALA A 134 -12.85 -5.83 -9.82
CA ALA A 134 -13.17 -7.23 -10.12
C ALA A 134 -14.46 -7.69 -9.42
N SER A 135 -14.64 -7.31 -8.16
CA SER A 135 -15.84 -7.64 -7.37
C SER A 135 -17.10 -6.99 -7.94
N VAL A 136 -17.04 -5.71 -8.33
CA VAL A 136 -18.17 -5.01 -8.95
C VAL A 136 -18.49 -5.57 -10.33
N THR A 137 -17.48 -5.97 -11.11
CA THR A 137 -17.69 -6.63 -12.42
C THR A 137 -18.44 -7.95 -12.24
N ALA A 138 -17.98 -8.82 -11.34
CA ALA A 138 -18.62 -10.09 -11.06
C ALA A 138 -20.06 -9.91 -10.51
N LEU A 139 -20.27 -8.90 -9.66
CA LEU A 139 -21.60 -8.54 -9.18
C LEU A 139 -22.52 -8.12 -10.34
N ILE A 140 -22.05 -7.28 -11.27
CA ILE A 140 -22.84 -6.84 -12.43
C ILE A 140 -23.14 -7.99 -13.39
N GLU A 141 -22.24 -8.96 -13.52
CA GLU A 141 -22.50 -10.16 -14.33
C GLU A 141 -23.61 -11.03 -13.72
N THR A 142 -23.60 -11.22 -12.40
CA THR A 142 -24.62 -11.99 -11.66
C THR A 142 -25.95 -11.25 -11.49
N LEU A 143 -25.94 -9.92 -11.51
CA LEU A 143 -27.15 -9.10 -11.50
C LEU A 143 -27.97 -9.35 -12.78
N GLY A 144 -29.19 -9.86 -12.62
CA GLY A 144 -30.20 -9.86 -13.68
C GLY A 144 -30.65 -8.44 -14.01
N ALA A 145 -31.36 -8.26 -15.13
CA ALA A 145 -32.00 -6.97 -15.46
C ALA A 145 -33.19 -6.72 -14.52
N GLY A 146 -32.91 -6.38 -13.26
CA GLY A 146 -33.89 -6.24 -12.18
C GLY A 146 -34.71 -4.95 -12.24
N LEU A 147 -34.28 -3.95 -13.04
CA LEU A 147 -35.01 -2.71 -13.26
C LEU A 147 -35.88 -2.75 -14.54
N ALA A 148 -36.19 -3.95 -15.03
CA ALA A 148 -37.29 -4.10 -15.98
C ALA A 148 -38.59 -3.60 -15.29
N PRO A 149 -39.49 -2.89 -16.00
CA PRO A 149 -40.77 -2.51 -15.43
C PRO A 149 -41.43 -3.77 -14.86
N THR A 150 -41.69 -3.75 -13.56
CA THR A 150 -42.23 -4.93 -12.90
C THR A 150 -43.62 -5.15 -13.46
N ASP A 151 -43.83 -6.23 -14.21
CA ASP A 151 -45.15 -6.69 -14.64
C ASP A 151 -46.03 -7.10 -13.44
N LEU A 152 -45.76 -6.66 -12.20
CA LEU A 152 -46.63 -6.87 -11.04
C LEU A 152 -48.01 -6.22 -11.24
N ASP A 153 -48.10 -5.13 -12.00
CA ASP A 153 -49.40 -4.51 -12.34
C ASP A 153 -50.25 -5.38 -13.28
N THR A 154 -49.63 -6.27 -14.06
CA THR A 154 -50.31 -7.15 -15.04
C THR A 154 -50.28 -8.62 -14.63
N LYS A 155 -49.44 -9.00 -13.65
CA LYS A 155 -49.23 -10.38 -13.21
C LYS A 155 -50.32 -10.76 -12.22
N ARG A 156 -51.21 -11.62 -12.68
CA ARG A 156 -52.21 -12.28 -11.85
C ARG A 156 -51.52 -13.06 -10.73
N VAL A 157 -52.00 -12.87 -9.50
CA VAL A 157 -51.55 -13.56 -8.29
C VAL A 157 -51.66 -15.07 -8.50
N PRO A 158 -50.64 -15.89 -8.17
CA PRO A 158 -50.74 -17.35 -8.25
C PRO A 158 -51.73 -17.81 -7.17
N GLY A 159 -52.93 -18.22 -7.59
CA GLY A 159 -54.09 -18.48 -6.72
C GLY A 159 -55.29 -17.55 -6.97
N GLY A 160 -55.16 -16.58 -7.87
CA GLY A 160 -56.24 -15.64 -8.23
C GLY A 160 -57.22 -16.19 -9.26
N GLU A 161 -57.92 -17.26 -8.93
CA GLU A 161 -59.19 -17.61 -9.57
C GLU A 161 -60.34 -17.22 -8.64
N THR A 162 -61.04 -16.15 -9.02
CA THR A 162 -62.28 -15.64 -8.42
C THR A 162 -62.16 -15.19 -6.95
N TYR A 163 -62.73 -14.04 -6.62
CA TYR A 163 -63.00 -13.69 -5.23
C TYR A 163 -64.09 -14.65 -4.72
N THR A 164 -63.72 -15.89 -4.37
CA THR A 164 -64.65 -16.81 -3.73
C THR A 164 -64.91 -16.25 -2.34
N LEU A 165 -66.13 -15.75 -2.12
CA LEU A 165 -66.54 -15.17 -0.84
C LEU A 165 -66.17 -16.12 0.31
N SER A 166 -65.33 -15.62 1.22
CA SER A 166 -64.88 -16.37 2.40
C SER A 166 -66.10 -16.79 3.22
N ALA A 167 -65.95 -17.84 4.04
CA ALA A 167 -67.02 -18.26 4.95
C ALA A 167 -67.45 -17.11 5.89
N GLU A 168 -66.55 -16.17 6.16
CA GLU A 168 -66.78 -14.96 6.93
C GLU A 168 -67.65 -13.95 6.15
N ASP A 169 -67.33 -13.71 4.87
CA ASP A 169 -68.10 -12.80 4.01
C ASP A 169 -69.55 -13.27 3.81
N ARG A 170 -69.76 -14.59 3.69
CA ARG A 170 -71.10 -15.18 3.62
C ARG A 170 -71.91 -15.03 4.90
N ASN A 171 -71.25 -15.00 6.06
CA ASN A 171 -71.93 -14.79 7.33
C ASN A 171 -72.30 -13.32 7.53
N VAL A 172 -71.44 -12.41 7.06
CA VAL A 172 -71.69 -10.96 7.03
C VAL A 172 -72.82 -10.60 6.06
N MET A 173 -72.89 -11.22 4.88
CA MET A 173 -74.02 -11.04 3.95
C MET A 173 -75.34 -11.52 4.57
N ARG A 174 -75.33 -12.62 5.33
CA ARG A 174 -76.53 -13.13 6.01
C ARG A 174 -76.95 -12.26 7.20
N SER A 175 -76.02 -11.67 7.94
CA SER A 175 -76.35 -10.82 9.10
C SER A 175 -76.80 -9.42 8.70
N LEU A 176 -76.38 -8.95 7.51
CA LEU A 176 -76.73 -7.62 6.98
C LEU A 176 -77.84 -7.65 5.92
N ASP A 177 -78.38 -8.82 5.59
CA ASP A 177 -79.38 -9.02 4.52
C ASP A 177 -78.96 -8.41 3.16
N LEU A 178 -77.64 -8.44 2.88
CA LEU A 178 -77.07 -7.86 1.66
C LEU A 178 -76.99 -8.88 0.53
N SER A 179 -77.35 -8.45 -0.68
CA SER A 179 -77.16 -9.24 -1.90
C SER A 179 -75.67 -9.33 -2.26
N GLU A 180 -75.28 -10.41 -2.93
CA GLU A 180 -73.89 -10.63 -3.37
C GLU A 180 -73.37 -9.51 -4.28
N GLU A 181 -74.27 -8.88 -5.03
CA GLU A 181 -73.94 -7.73 -5.89
C GLU A 181 -73.67 -6.46 -5.09
N ASP A 182 -74.43 -6.19 -4.03
CA ASP A 182 -74.27 -5.00 -3.20
C ASP A 182 -73.03 -5.09 -2.31
N TYR A 183 -72.73 -6.29 -1.81
CA TYR A 183 -71.51 -6.54 -1.03
C TYR A 183 -70.25 -6.33 -1.87
N ARG A 184 -70.29 -6.74 -3.15
CA ARG A 184 -69.16 -6.57 -4.07
C ARG A 184 -68.98 -5.12 -4.50
N LYS A 185 -70.07 -4.38 -4.72
CA LYS A 185 -70.02 -2.93 -4.97
C LYS A 185 -69.47 -2.14 -3.78
N ALA A 186 -69.87 -2.48 -2.55
CA ALA A 186 -69.42 -1.78 -1.34
C ALA A 186 -67.92 -1.94 -1.06
N ASN A 187 -67.36 -3.11 -1.40
CA ASN A 187 -65.95 -3.44 -1.17
C ASN A 187 -65.04 -3.24 -2.40
N GLY A 188 -65.55 -2.61 -3.47
CA GLY A 188 -64.76 -2.31 -4.67
C GLY A 188 -64.29 -3.55 -5.44
N LEU A 189 -64.98 -4.68 -5.27
CA LEU A 189 -64.70 -5.92 -5.99
C LEU A 189 -65.30 -5.83 -7.40
N PRO A 190 -64.58 -6.26 -8.46
CA PRO A 190 -65.14 -6.27 -9.81
C PRO A 190 -66.38 -7.16 -9.84
N ALA A 191 -67.37 -6.83 -10.69
CA ALA A 191 -68.57 -7.64 -10.93
C ALA A 191 -68.19 -9.04 -11.47
N ALA A 192 -69.09 -10.03 -11.33
CA ALA A 192 -68.79 -11.44 -11.61
C ALA A 192 -68.88 -11.66 -13.11
#